data_AF-K7P460-F1
#
_entry.id   AF-K7P460-F1
#
_cell.length_a   1.000
_cell.length_b   1.000
_cell.length_c   1.000
_cell.angle_alpha   90.00
_cell.angle_beta   90.00
_cell.angle_gamma   90.00
#
_symmetry.space_group_name_H-M   'P 1'
#
loop_
_entity.id
_entity.type
_entity.pdbx_description
1 polymer ?
#
loop_
_entity_poly.entity_id
_entity_poly.type
_entity_poly.pdbx_seq_one_letter_code
_entity_poly.pdbx_strand_id
1 'polypeptide(L)'
;VVLVSAGRSPYTKGLGLEELGVKLDRMGRVEVDDHFRTNIPGIYAIGDVIPGPMLAHKAEEDGVACAELIAGKPGHVDYDTVPGIVYTHPEVASVGKTEE
;
A
#
# COMPACT_ATOMS: atom_id res chain seq x y z
N VAL A 1 21.40 20.47 -14.93
CA VAL A 1 20.99 19.51 -13.88
C VAL A 1 19.77 18.75 -14.41
N VAL A 2 19.63 17.46 -14.11
CA VAL A 2 18.46 16.65 -14.49
C VAL A 2 17.84 16.06 -13.23
N LEU A 3 16.53 16.25 -13.05
CA LEU A 3 15.72 15.57 -12.03
C LEU A 3 14.96 14.42 -12.70
N VAL A 4 15.08 13.21 -12.15
CA VAL A 4 14.35 12.03 -12.63
C VAL A 4 13.29 11.65 -11.59
N SER A 5 12.02 11.81 -11.96
CA SER A 5 10.85 11.50 -11.13
C SER A 5 9.89 10.57 -11.87
N ALA A 6 10.42 9.46 -12.41
CA ALA A 6 9.70 8.53 -13.29
C ALA A 6 8.80 7.51 -12.55
N GLY A 7 8.61 7.65 -11.24
CA GLY A 7 7.79 6.77 -10.41
C GLY A 7 8.54 6.21 -9.21
N ARG A 8 7.91 5.23 -8.56
CA ARG A 8 8.39 4.53 -7.35
C ARG A 8 8.22 3.02 -7.55
N SER A 9 9.06 2.25 -6.87
CA SER A 9 8.95 0.79 -6.79
C SER A 9 8.93 0.36 -5.32
N PRO A 10 8.20 -0.71 -4.97
CA PRO A 10 8.22 -1.26 -3.62
C PRO A 10 9.65 -1.70 -3.26
N TYR A 11 10.04 -1.50 -2.00
CA TYR A 11 11.36 -1.89 -1.50
C TYR A 11 11.26 -3.13 -0.61
N THR A 12 11.65 -4.28 -1.16
CA THR A 12 11.62 -5.60 -0.48
C THR A 12 13.00 -6.23 -0.32
N LYS A 13 14.05 -5.57 -0.83
CA LYS A 13 15.41 -6.11 -0.87
C LYS A 13 15.99 -6.28 0.54
N GLY A 14 16.55 -7.47 0.80
CA GLY A 14 17.25 -7.78 2.05
C GLY A 14 16.32 -8.11 3.22
N LEU A 15 15.02 -8.31 2.98
CA LEU A 15 14.04 -8.67 4.00
C LEU A 15 13.90 -10.18 4.24
N GLY A 16 14.59 -11.02 3.47
CA GLY A 16 14.50 -12.48 3.60
C GLY A 16 13.20 -13.09 3.04
N LEU A 17 12.48 -12.36 2.18
CA LEU A 17 11.16 -12.78 1.69
C LEU A 17 11.22 -14.04 0.81
N GLU A 18 12.28 -14.20 0.04
CA GLU A 18 12.49 -15.36 -0.82
C GLU A 18 12.72 -16.62 0.02
N GLU A 19 13.57 -16.52 1.04
CA GLU A 19 13.88 -17.60 1.97
C GLU A 19 12.66 -18.03 2.79
N LEU A 20 11.78 -17.07 3.13
CA LEU A 20 10.51 -17.32 3.80
C LEU A 20 9.40 -17.80 2.83
N GLY A 21 9.62 -17.73 1.52
CA GLY A 21 8.62 -18.07 0.51
C GLY A 21 7.42 -17.11 0.46
N VAL A 22 7.61 -15.84 0.85
CA VAL A 22 6.58 -14.80 0.71
C VAL A 22 6.38 -14.48 -0.77
N LYS A 23 5.13 -14.52 -1.23
CA LYS A 23 4.78 -14.25 -2.63
C LYS A 23 4.84 -12.76 -2.94
N LEU A 24 5.48 -12.46 -4.05
CA LEU A 24 5.50 -11.14 -4.66
C LEU A 24 4.79 -11.18 -6.01
N ASP A 25 4.10 -10.10 -6.36
CA ASP A 25 3.55 -9.95 -7.69
C ASP A 25 4.62 -9.56 -8.72
N ARG A 26 4.22 -9.46 -9.99
CA ARG A 26 5.12 -9.08 -11.10
C ARG A 26 5.79 -7.70 -10.96
N MET A 27 5.27 -6.84 -10.10
CA MET A 27 5.80 -5.49 -9.81
C MET A 27 6.67 -5.48 -8.54
N GLY A 28 6.89 -6.63 -7.89
CA GLY A 28 7.68 -6.77 -6.67
C GLY A 28 6.93 -6.37 -5.40
N ARG A 29 5.61 -6.20 -5.46
CA ARG A 29 4.75 -5.91 -4.29
C ARG A 29 4.45 -7.21 -3.56
N VAL A 30 4.36 -7.16 -2.24
CA VAL A 30 3.92 -8.31 -1.42
C VAL A 30 2.45 -8.58 -1.70
N GLU A 31 2.14 -9.82 -2.09
CA GLU A 31 0.75 -10.25 -2.24
C GLU A 31 0.11 -10.37 -0.86
N VAL A 32 -1.01 -9.68 -0.67
CA VAL A 32 -1.80 -9.73 0.56
C VAL A 32 -3.27 -9.97 0.25
N ASP A 33 -4.00 -10.53 1.20
CA ASP A 33 -5.46 -10.58 1.17
C ASP A 33 -6.12 -9.30 1.72
N ASP A 34 -7.45 -9.28 1.77
CA ASP A 34 -8.24 -8.15 2.30
C ASP A 34 -7.98 -7.84 3.78
N HIS A 35 -7.23 -8.70 4.49
CA HIS A 35 -6.83 -8.53 5.89
C HIS A 35 -5.33 -8.28 6.03
N PHE A 36 -4.66 -7.85 4.96
CA PHE A 36 -3.23 -7.54 4.92
C PHE A 36 -2.30 -8.73 5.19
N ARG A 37 -2.83 -9.97 5.15
CA ARG A 37 -2.04 -11.18 5.40
C ARG A 37 -1.31 -11.60 4.15
N THR A 38 -0.03 -11.92 4.30
CA THR A 38 0.72 -12.61 3.25
C THR A 38 0.31 -14.09 3.18
N ASN A 39 0.89 -14.83 2.24
CA ASN A 39 0.75 -16.29 2.21
C ASN A 39 1.43 -17.02 3.40
N ILE A 40 2.25 -16.33 4.20
CA ILE A 40 2.91 -16.88 5.38
C ILE A 40 2.13 -16.48 6.65
N PRO A 41 1.59 -17.44 7.42
CA PRO A 41 0.84 -17.13 8.64
C PRO A 41 1.66 -16.30 9.63
N GLY A 42 1.05 -15.23 10.15
CA GLY A 42 1.70 -14.31 11.10
C GLY A 42 2.54 -13.22 10.45
N ILE A 43 2.70 -13.20 9.12
CA ILE A 43 3.36 -12.13 8.38
C ILE A 43 2.32 -11.30 7.62
N TYR A 44 2.40 -9.99 7.80
CA TYR A 44 1.51 -8.98 7.23
C TYR A 44 2.32 -7.94 6.45
N ALA A 45 1.68 -7.23 5.53
CA ALA A 45 2.29 -6.12 4.80
C ALA A 45 1.26 -5.02 4.50
N ILE A 46 1.70 -3.75 4.52
CA ILE A 46 0.85 -2.56 4.37
C ILE A 46 1.54 -1.47 3.53
N GLY A 47 0.77 -0.48 3.07
CA GLY A 47 1.29 0.73 2.44
C GLY A 47 1.88 0.52 1.05
N ASP A 48 2.99 1.20 0.76
CA ASP A 48 3.63 1.23 -0.57
C ASP A 48 4.16 -0.14 -1.04
N VAL A 49 4.32 -1.11 -0.13
CA VAL A 49 4.87 -2.45 -0.46
C VAL A 49 3.80 -3.43 -0.95
N ILE A 50 2.51 -3.09 -0.85
CA ILE A 50 1.38 -3.91 -1.28
C ILE A 50 0.63 -3.25 -2.46
N PRO A 51 -0.32 -3.95 -3.12
CA PRO A 51 -1.18 -3.32 -4.12
C PRO A 51 -1.99 -2.12 -3.56
N GLY A 52 -2.22 -1.11 -4.41
CA GLY A 52 -2.98 0.10 -4.06
C GLY A 52 -2.21 1.40 -4.39
N PRO A 53 -2.81 2.57 -4.12
CA PRO A 53 -2.15 3.85 -4.31
C PRO A 53 -1.02 4.06 -3.29
N MET A 54 0.13 4.57 -3.77
CA MET A 54 1.32 4.81 -2.95
C MET A 54 1.26 6.20 -2.29
N LEU A 55 0.46 6.30 -1.23
CA LEU A 55 0.15 7.54 -0.52
C LEU A 55 0.36 7.36 0.99
N ALA A 56 0.87 8.40 1.65
CA ALA A 56 1.21 8.33 3.08
C ALA A 56 -0.02 8.04 3.96
N HIS A 57 -1.12 8.76 3.75
CA HIS A 57 -2.37 8.56 4.49
C HIS A 57 -3.06 7.23 4.18
N LYS A 58 -2.83 6.66 2.99
CA LYS A 58 -3.26 5.28 2.70
C LYS A 58 -2.50 4.26 3.54
N ALA A 59 -1.17 4.41 3.60
CA ALA A 59 -0.34 3.51 4.41
C ALA A 59 -0.63 3.62 5.91
N GLU A 60 -0.99 4.82 6.39
CA GLU A 60 -1.46 5.05 7.75
C GLU A 60 -2.74 4.26 8.04
N GLU A 61 -3.76 4.41 7.19
CA GLU A 61 -5.05 3.72 7.34
C GLU A 61 -4.92 2.19 7.23
N ASP A 62 -4.12 1.69 6.27
CA ASP A 62 -3.76 0.27 6.17
C ASP A 62 -3.16 -0.24 7.49
N GLY A 63 -2.27 0.56 8.10
CA GLY A 63 -1.60 0.22 9.35
C GLY A 63 -2.56 0.13 10.53
N VAL A 64 -3.48 1.09 10.64
CA VAL A 64 -4.54 1.07 11.66
C VAL A 64 -5.44 -0.15 11.47
N ALA A 65 -5.97 -0.36 10.26
CA ALA A 65 -6.86 -1.47 9.96
C ALA A 65 -6.17 -2.83 10.19
N CYS A 66 -4.92 -2.99 9.73
CA CYS A 66 -4.14 -4.20 9.95
C CYS A 66 -3.94 -4.49 11.45
N ALA A 67 -3.58 -3.47 12.25
CA ALA A 67 -3.40 -3.64 13.69
C ALA A 67 -4.71 -4.01 14.41
N GLU A 68 -5.84 -3.41 14.02
CA GLU A 68 -7.16 -3.76 14.55
C GLU A 68 -7.55 -5.20 14.21
N LEU A 69 -7.34 -5.63 12.97
CA LEU A 69 -7.60 -6.99 12.53
C LEU A 69 -6.74 -8.02 13.28
N ILE A 70 -5.45 -7.72 13.50
CA ILE A 70 -4.56 -8.56 14.33
C ILE A 70 -5.10 -8.67 15.76
N ALA A 71 -5.69 -7.60 16.30
CA ALA A 71 -6.30 -7.57 17.62
C ALA A 71 -7.71 -8.20 17.69
N GLY A 72 -8.23 -8.76 16.59
CA GLY A 72 -9.57 -9.34 16.51
C GLY A 72 -10.70 -8.29 16.52
N LYS A 73 -10.37 -7.03 16.23
CA LYS A 73 -11.33 -5.93 16.07
C LYS A 73 -11.74 -5.79 14.60
N PRO A 74 -12.89 -5.16 14.31
CA PRO A 74 -13.21 -4.79 12.94
C PRO A 74 -12.19 -3.74 12.46
N GLY A 75 -11.54 -4.00 11.33
CA GLY A 75 -10.67 -3.06 10.62
C GLY A 75 -10.92 -3.21 9.12
N HIS A 76 -10.98 -2.09 8.40
CA HIS A 76 -11.22 -2.07 6.96
C HIS A 76 -10.65 -0.79 6.36
N VAL A 77 -10.36 -0.82 5.06
CA VAL A 77 -9.97 0.37 4.30
C VAL A 77 -10.81 0.41 3.03
N ASP A 78 -11.54 1.50 2.82
CA ASP A 78 -12.23 1.76 1.56
C ASP A 78 -11.32 2.61 0.65
N TYR A 79 -10.65 1.94 -0.28
CA TYR A 79 -9.73 2.60 -1.20
C TYR A 79 -10.41 3.59 -2.16
N ASP A 80 -11.73 3.49 -2.40
CA ASP A 80 -12.45 4.49 -3.20
C ASP A 80 -12.58 5.84 -2.47
N THR A 81 -12.33 5.87 -1.16
CA THR A 81 -12.39 7.09 -0.33
C THR A 81 -11.02 7.70 -0.02
N VAL A 82 -9.93 7.10 -0.54
CA VAL A 82 -8.56 7.62 -0.36
C VAL A 82 -8.33 8.81 -1.31
N PRO A 83 -8.07 10.03 -0.81
CA PRO A 83 -7.87 11.18 -1.68
C PRO A 83 -6.47 11.21 -2.31
N GLY A 84 -6.36 11.75 -3.52
CA GLY A 84 -5.10 12.07 -4.20
C GLY A 84 -4.88 13.58 -4.26
N ILE A 85 -3.65 14.04 -3.96
CA ILE A 85 -3.30 15.47 -3.92
C ILE A 85 -2.02 15.75 -4.70
N VAL A 86 -2.03 16.79 -5.52
CA VAL A 86 -0.86 17.40 -6.15
C VAL A 86 -0.65 18.80 -5.57
N TYR A 87 0.44 18.96 -4.83
CA TYR A 87 0.78 20.18 -4.07
C TYR A 87 1.45 21.26 -4.93
N THR A 88 0.88 21.56 -6.10
CA THR A 88 1.29 22.70 -6.95
C THR A 88 0.55 23.98 -6.56
N HIS A 89 0.76 25.07 -7.30
CA HIS A 89 -0.07 26.26 -7.20
C HIS A 89 -0.69 26.60 -8.59
N PRO A 90 -2.01 26.45 -8.76
CA PRO A 90 -2.98 25.97 -7.78
C PRO A 90 -2.78 24.49 -7.42
N GLU A 91 -3.27 24.10 -6.24
CA GLU A 91 -3.32 22.71 -5.80
C GLU A 91 -4.39 21.95 -6.60
N VAL A 92 -4.22 20.62 -6.72
CA VAL A 92 -5.21 19.74 -7.34
C VAL A 92 -5.51 18.58 -6.38
N ALA A 93 -6.79 18.33 -6.12
CA ALA A 93 -7.25 17.24 -5.26
C ALA A 93 -8.44 16.49 -5.90
N SER A 94 -8.49 15.17 -5.70
CA SER A 94 -9.61 14.33 -6.14
C SER A 94 -9.81 13.14 -5.19
N VAL A 95 -11.01 12.54 -5.22
CA VAL A 95 -11.39 11.33 -4.50
C VAL A 95 -12.48 10.60 -5.28
N GLY A 96 -12.58 9.28 -5.14
CA GLY A 96 -13.58 8.47 -5.82
C GLY A 96 -13.27 8.21 -7.29
N LYS A 97 -14.32 7.99 -8.09
CA LYS A 97 -14.20 7.68 -9.51
C LYS A 97 -13.84 8.92 -10.32
N THR A 98 -13.06 8.70 -11.38
CA THR A 98 -12.83 9.66 -12.46
C THR A 98 -13.99 9.63 -13.45
N GLU A 99 -13.99 10.53 -14.44
CA GLU A 99 -15.02 10.52 -15.48
C GLU A 99 -14.86 9.34 -16.46
N GLU A 100 -13.64 8.88 -16.70
CA GLU A 100 -13.31 7.68 -17.47
C GLU A 100 -13.71 6.37 -16.78
#